data_AF-K2MFT7-F1
#
_entry.id   AF-K2MFT7-F1
#
_cell.length_a   1.000
_cell.length_b   1.000
_cell.length_c   1.000
_cell.angle_alpha   90.00
_cell.angle_beta   90.00
_cell.angle_gamma   90.00
#
_symmetry.space_group_name_H-M   'P 1'
#
loop_
_entity.id
_entity.type
_entity.pdbx_description
1 polymer ?
#
loop_
_entity_poly.entity_id
_entity_poly.type
_entity_poly.pdbx_seq_one_letter_code
_entity_poly.pdbx_strand_id
1 'polypeptide(L)'
;AGEMMVAGWIAGEVLSQALSNREWATNRTSFLASLFNQRRYMVDSLVIGDYGGSCDGVAASEGAMCFCNQGGRTVYMKEFVEGYRANPLVDGKILFRVWECSPSEEMIAPPLNGIASLMADSPLATLALRGFEEGLSAAVVYNGQNKRFGFSMRLVNTTVDGAADALASELKVRLVDFVGAVVTEEMLDVEDVAFIDPIYLRPRISR
;
A
#
# COMPACT_ATOMS: atom_id res chain seq x y z
N ALA A 1 16.20 -9.66 14.45
CA ALA A 1 17.17 -10.74 14.77
C ALA A 1 16.78 -12.07 14.09
N GLY A 2 15.56 -12.59 14.29
CA GLY A 2 15.13 -13.85 13.65
C GLY A 2 15.03 -13.82 12.12
N GLU A 3 14.66 -12.69 11.52
CA GLU A 3 14.52 -12.56 10.06
C GLU A 3 15.83 -12.86 9.29
N MET A 4 16.97 -12.37 9.78
CA MET A 4 18.28 -12.70 9.19
C MET A 4 18.68 -14.16 9.39
N MET A 5 18.26 -14.79 10.50
CA MET A 5 18.54 -16.21 10.72
C MET A 5 17.76 -17.07 9.73
N VAL A 6 16.48 -16.74 9.47
CA VAL A 6 15.65 -17.43 8.47
C VAL A 6 16.21 -17.21 7.07
N ALA A 7 16.59 -15.98 6.71
CA ALA A 7 17.22 -15.69 5.42
C ALA A 7 18.54 -16.46 5.23
N GLY A 8 19.37 -16.53 6.28
CA GLY A 8 20.62 -17.30 6.27
C GLY A 8 20.39 -18.79 6.10
N TRP A 9 19.39 -19.36 6.77
CA TRP A 9 19.01 -20.77 6.63
C TRP A 9 18.52 -21.09 5.21
N ILE A 10 17.62 -20.27 4.65
CA ILE A 10 17.14 -20.42 3.27
C ILE A 10 18.30 -20.38 2.27
N ALA A 11 19.20 -19.39 2.41
CA ALA A 11 20.37 -19.27 1.54
C ALA A 11 21.29 -20.50 1.64
N GLY A 12 21.49 -21.03 2.86
CA GLY A 12 22.28 -22.24 3.08
C GLY A 12 21.68 -23.48 2.43
N GLU A 13 20.35 -23.64 2.52
CA GLU A 13 19.63 -24.77 1.92
C GLU A 13 19.72 -24.74 0.38
N VAL A 14 19.49 -23.57 -0.22
CA VAL A 14 19.67 -23.36 -1.67
C VAL A 14 21.10 -23.69 -2.10
N LEU A 15 22.11 -23.23 -1.35
CA LEU A 15 23.52 -23.49 -1.66
C LEU A 15 23.85 -24.99 -1.58
N SER A 16 23.35 -25.68 -0.56
CA SER A 16 23.51 -27.13 -0.39
C SER A 16 22.96 -27.91 -1.58
N GLN A 17 21.74 -27.55 -2.00
CA GLN A 17 21.11 -28.14 -3.19
C GLN A 17 21.86 -27.82 -4.48
N ALA A 18 22.33 -26.58 -4.66
CA ALA A 18 23.10 -26.17 -5.84
C ALA A 18 24.41 -26.96 -5.98
N LEU A 19 25.13 -27.17 -4.87
CA LEU A 19 26.40 -27.89 -4.82
C LEU A 19 26.26 -29.42 -4.95
N SER A 20 25.06 -29.97 -4.71
CA SER A 20 24.80 -31.42 -4.83
C SER A 20 25.00 -31.95 -6.27
N ASN A 21 24.91 -31.08 -7.28
CA ASN A 21 25.10 -31.47 -8.67
C ASN A 21 26.55 -31.25 -9.13
N ARG A 22 27.27 -32.37 -9.28
CA ARG A 22 28.69 -32.40 -9.67
C ARG A 22 28.98 -31.80 -11.04
N GLU A 23 28.04 -31.86 -11.98
CA GLU A 23 28.24 -31.36 -13.35
C GLU A 23 28.49 -29.85 -13.33
N TRP A 24 27.72 -29.13 -12.51
CA TRP A 24 27.76 -27.67 -12.41
C TRP A 24 28.75 -27.15 -11.36
N ALA A 25 29.14 -27.99 -10.41
CA ALA A 25 30.13 -27.65 -9.38
C ALA A 25 31.60 -27.83 -9.83
N THR A 26 31.83 -28.15 -11.11
CA THR A 26 33.17 -28.42 -11.67
C THR A 26 34.10 -27.21 -11.63
N ASN A 27 33.58 -26.01 -11.91
CA ASN A 27 34.34 -24.76 -11.80
C ASN A 27 33.41 -23.58 -11.50
N ARG A 28 33.99 -22.47 -11.05
CA ARG A 28 33.25 -21.25 -10.67
C ARG A 28 32.35 -20.72 -11.79
N THR A 29 32.80 -20.74 -13.03
CA THR A 29 32.05 -20.20 -14.18
C THR A 29 30.83 -21.07 -14.48
N SER A 30 31.01 -22.39 -14.52
CA SER A 30 29.93 -23.36 -14.70
C SER A 30 28.91 -23.30 -13.56
N PHE A 31 29.39 -23.13 -12.32
CA PHE A 31 28.52 -22.98 -11.16
C PHE A 31 27.67 -21.72 -11.26
N LEU A 32 28.30 -20.56 -11.53
CA LEU A 32 27.59 -19.29 -11.69
C LEU A 32 26.57 -19.34 -12.84
N ALA A 33 26.93 -19.92 -13.99
CA ALA A 33 26.02 -20.08 -15.11
C ALA A 33 24.83 -20.99 -14.74
N SER A 34 25.07 -22.05 -13.97
CA SER A 34 24.02 -22.97 -13.54
C SER A 34 23.01 -22.36 -12.57
N LEU A 35 23.40 -21.33 -11.81
CA LEU A 35 22.48 -20.62 -10.91
C LEU A 35 21.38 -19.89 -11.67
N PHE A 36 21.63 -19.49 -12.92
CA PHE A 36 20.69 -18.78 -13.79
C PHE A 36 20.07 -19.66 -14.88
N ASN A 37 20.35 -20.96 -14.87
CA ASN A 37 19.59 -21.94 -15.67
C ASN A 37 18.25 -22.27 -15.00
N GLN A 38 17.33 -22.90 -15.73
CA GLN A 38 16.03 -23.40 -15.22
C GLN A 38 16.22 -24.52 -14.17
N ARG A 39 16.64 -24.15 -12.96
CA ARG A 39 16.78 -25.06 -11.82
C ARG A 39 15.96 -24.54 -10.66
N ARG A 40 15.12 -25.41 -10.10
CA ARG A 40 14.32 -25.13 -8.90
C ARG A 40 15.03 -25.66 -7.67
N TYR A 41 15.16 -24.81 -6.66
CA TYR A 41 15.57 -25.12 -5.30
C TYR A 41 14.34 -25.01 -4.42
N MET A 42 13.96 -26.10 -3.78
CA MET A 42 12.77 -26.15 -2.94
C MET A 42 13.20 -26.11 -1.48
N VAL A 43 12.82 -25.06 -0.75
CA VAL A 43 13.08 -24.91 0.68
C VAL A 43 11.73 -24.85 1.38
N ASP A 44 11.30 -25.97 1.94
CA ASP A 44 9.94 -26.13 2.47
C ASP A 44 8.87 -25.75 1.42
N SER A 45 8.07 -24.72 1.67
CA SER A 45 7.05 -24.22 0.74
C SER A 45 7.57 -23.16 -0.25
N LEU A 46 8.86 -22.78 -0.14
CA LEU A 46 9.49 -21.79 -1.00
C LEU A 46 10.14 -22.47 -2.22
N VAL A 47 9.83 -21.95 -3.41
CA VAL A 47 10.52 -22.32 -4.64
C VAL A 47 11.41 -21.16 -5.06
N ILE A 48 12.70 -21.42 -5.13
CA ILE A 48 13.75 -20.45 -5.49
C ILE A 48 14.43 -20.94 -6.75
N GLY A 49 14.66 -20.07 -7.73
CA GLY A 49 15.21 -20.47 -9.04
C GLY A 49 14.12 -20.56 -10.11
N ASP A 50 14.34 -21.41 -11.12
CA ASP A 50 13.60 -21.42 -12.40
C ASP A 50 13.62 -20.07 -13.11
N TYR A 51 14.77 -19.42 -13.03
CA TYR A 51 15.06 -18.19 -13.75
C TYR A 51 15.01 -18.54 -15.25
N GLY A 52 13.88 -18.24 -15.89
CA GLY A 52 13.63 -18.61 -17.28
C GLY A 52 14.79 -18.19 -18.19
N GLY A 53 15.13 -19.03 -19.17
CA GLY A 53 16.14 -18.71 -20.18
C GLY A 53 15.58 -17.89 -21.34
N SER A 54 16.34 -17.82 -22.44
CA SER A 54 15.80 -17.36 -23.71
C SER A 54 14.64 -18.25 -24.13
N CYS A 55 13.52 -17.66 -24.52
CA CYS A 55 12.58 -18.33 -25.40
C CYS A 55 12.56 -17.59 -26.73
N ASP A 56 13.21 -18.19 -27.72
CA ASP A 56 13.20 -17.74 -29.10
C ASP A 56 12.06 -18.43 -29.88
N GLY A 57 11.52 -17.74 -30.88
CA GLY A 57 10.54 -18.30 -31.81
C GLY A 57 9.14 -18.52 -31.19
N VAL A 58 8.56 -19.69 -31.47
CA VAL A 58 7.13 -19.99 -31.22
C VAL A 58 6.76 -19.90 -29.73
N ALA A 59 7.70 -20.19 -28.84
CA ALA A 59 7.44 -20.10 -27.40
C ALA A 59 7.06 -18.67 -26.97
N ALA A 60 7.77 -17.65 -27.46
CA ALA A 60 7.44 -16.26 -27.15
C ALA A 60 6.10 -15.82 -27.75
N SER A 61 5.81 -16.23 -29.00
CA SER A 61 4.54 -15.88 -29.66
C SER A 61 3.31 -16.55 -29.03
N GLU A 62 3.49 -17.70 -28.41
CA GLU A 62 2.45 -18.42 -27.66
C GLU A 62 2.36 -17.98 -26.18
N GLY A 63 3.07 -16.91 -25.80
CA GLY A 63 2.96 -16.28 -24.47
C GLY A 63 3.90 -16.84 -23.40
N ALA A 64 4.97 -17.55 -23.77
CA ALA A 64 5.99 -17.95 -22.81
C ALA A 64 6.71 -16.73 -22.22
N MET A 65 7.00 -16.80 -20.92
CA MET A 65 7.75 -15.76 -20.18
C MET A 65 9.25 -16.01 -20.25
N CYS A 66 9.95 -15.27 -21.10
CA CYS A 66 11.39 -15.37 -21.33
C CYS A 66 12.18 -14.51 -20.36
N PHE A 67 13.35 -14.99 -19.92
CA PHE A 67 14.23 -14.25 -18.99
C PHE A 67 13.53 -13.75 -17.72
N CYS A 68 12.50 -14.48 -17.28
CA CYS A 68 11.66 -14.06 -16.17
C CYS A 68 12.21 -14.51 -14.83
N ASN A 69 13.26 -13.83 -14.37
CA ASN A 69 14.02 -14.20 -13.19
C ASN A 69 13.80 -13.26 -11.99
N GLN A 70 12.60 -12.71 -11.86
CA GLN A 70 12.31 -11.50 -11.07
C GLN A 70 12.37 -11.60 -9.54
N GLY A 71 12.83 -12.72 -8.97
CA GLY A 71 12.83 -12.87 -7.52
C GLY A 71 11.43 -12.70 -6.92
N GLY A 72 11.34 -12.04 -5.76
CA GLY A 72 10.08 -11.87 -5.04
C GLY A 72 9.17 -10.83 -5.67
N ARG A 73 7.94 -11.21 -6.04
CA ARG A 73 6.89 -10.30 -6.56
C ARG A 73 6.18 -9.47 -5.49
N THR A 74 6.75 -9.43 -4.30
CA THR A 74 6.14 -8.81 -3.13
C THR A 74 7.12 -7.84 -2.51
N VAL A 75 6.71 -6.58 -2.43
CA VAL A 75 7.44 -5.55 -1.70
C VAL A 75 6.84 -5.44 -0.31
N TYR A 76 7.69 -5.52 0.71
CA TYR A 76 7.33 -5.25 2.09
C TYR A 76 7.94 -3.92 2.51
N MET A 77 7.11 -2.96 2.88
CA MET A 77 7.49 -1.67 3.42
C MET A 77 7.68 -1.79 4.93
N LYS A 78 8.70 -1.10 5.42
CA LYS A 78 9.02 -1.01 6.83
C LYS A 78 9.17 0.47 7.18
N GLU A 79 8.71 0.85 8.37
CA GLU A 79 9.00 2.16 8.94
C GLU A 79 10.21 2.06 9.88
N PHE A 80 11.00 3.13 9.95
CA PHE A 80 12.09 3.24 10.92
C PHE A 80 11.58 3.97 12.16
N VAL A 81 11.49 3.23 13.27
CA VAL A 81 11.09 3.78 14.57
C VAL A 81 12.32 4.14 15.42
N GLU A 82 12.08 4.58 16.65
CA GLU A 82 13.12 4.93 17.61
C GLU A 82 14.19 3.82 17.74
N GLY A 83 15.47 4.23 17.72
CA GLY A 83 16.60 3.31 17.69
C GLY A 83 16.84 2.65 16.32
N TYR A 84 16.35 3.24 15.23
CA TYR A 84 16.54 2.79 13.83
C TYR A 84 16.04 1.36 13.57
N ARG A 85 15.05 0.92 14.34
CA ARG A 85 14.46 -0.41 14.16
C ARG A 85 13.48 -0.36 13.00
N ALA A 86 13.61 -1.30 12.08
CA ALA A 86 12.68 -1.46 10.97
C ALA A 86 11.46 -2.28 11.42
N ASN A 87 10.31 -1.64 11.59
CA ASN A 87 9.05 -2.30 11.89
C ASN A 87 8.27 -2.56 10.60
N PRO A 88 7.73 -3.77 10.39
CA PRO A 88 6.86 -4.02 9.25
C PRO A 88 5.61 -3.16 9.37
N LEU A 89 5.29 -2.45 8.29
CA LEU A 89 4.02 -1.75 8.20
C LEU A 89 2.93 -2.81 7.97
N VAL A 90 1.92 -2.87 8.84
CA VAL A 90 0.85 -3.90 8.82
C VAL A 90 0.19 -4.04 7.44
N ASP A 91 0.15 -2.94 6.67
CA ASP A 91 -0.40 -2.88 5.30
C ASP A 91 0.62 -2.48 4.23
N GLY A 92 1.92 -2.48 4.55
CA GLY A 92 3.01 -2.12 3.64
C GLY A 92 3.33 -3.18 2.61
N LYS A 93 2.34 -3.83 1.98
CA LYS A 93 2.56 -4.93 1.06
C LYS A 93 2.05 -4.60 -0.34
N ILE A 94 2.95 -4.52 -1.31
CA ILE A 94 2.60 -4.43 -2.73
C ILE A 94 2.87 -5.79 -3.37
N LEU A 95 1.91 -6.29 -4.14
CA LEU A 95 2.08 -7.47 -4.98
C LEU A 95 2.04 -7.04 -6.45
N PHE A 96 3.05 -7.43 -7.21
CA PHE A 96 3.05 -7.26 -8.66
C PHE A 96 2.32 -8.41 -9.35
N ARG A 97 1.60 -8.10 -10.43
CA ARG A 97 0.78 -9.04 -11.22
C ARG A 97 1.55 -10.25 -11.73
N VAL A 98 1.19 -11.47 -11.34
CA VAL A 98 1.97 -12.70 -11.60
C VAL A 98 2.31 -12.94 -13.08
N TRP A 99 1.48 -12.44 -13.99
CA TRP A 99 1.67 -12.58 -15.44
C TRP A 99 2.55 -11.49 -16.09
N GLU A 100 3.01 -10.50 -15.32
CA GLU A 100 3.91 -9.45 -15.84
C GLU A 100 5.34 -9.81 -15.49
N CYS A 101 6.13 -10.03 -16.55
CA CYS A 101 7.50 -10.47 -16.38
C CYS A 101 8.42 -9.33 -15.95
N SER A 102 8.30 -8.14 -16.54
CA SER A 102 9.05 -6.95 -16.11
C SER A 102 8.07 -5.83 -15.79
N PRO A 103 7.41 -5.85 -14.61
CA PRO A 103 6.57 -4.74 -14.21
C PRO A 103 7.45 -3.51 -14.09
N SER A 104 7.30 -2.56 -15.02
CA SER A 104 8.02 -1.29 -15.00
C SER A 104 7.37 -0.31 -14.02
N GLU A 105 6.06 -0.44 -13.80
CA GLU A 105 5.24 0.47 -13.01
C GLU A 105 4.11 -0.32 -12.34
N GLU A 106 3.79 0.02 -11.09
CA GLU A 106 2.57 -0.41 -10.42
C GLU A 106 1.89 0.85 -9.89
N MET A 107 0.59 0.98 -10.12
CA MET A 107 -0.16 2.16 -9.67
C MET A 107 -0.40 2.04 -8.17
N ILE A 108 0.41 2.75 -7.39
CA ILE A 108 0.07 3.05 -6.01
C ILE A 108 -0.99 4.15 -6.08
N ALA A 109 -2.26 3.79 -5.87
CA ALA A 109 -3.32 4.78 -5.79
C ALA A 109 -2.98 5.76 -4.64
N PRO A 110 -2.94 7.08 -4.87
CA PRO A 110 -2.78 8.02 -3.78
C PRO A 110 -3.98 7.88 -2.83
N PRO A 111 -3.77 7.88 -1.50
CA PRO A 111 -4.87 7.89 -0.57
C PRO A 111 -5.67 9.17 -0.72
N LEU A 112 -7.00 9.04 -0.82
CA LEU A 112 -7.91 10.18 -0.67
C LEU A 112 -7.93 10.55 0.82
N ASN A 113 -7.27 11.66 1.18
CA ASN A 113 -7.16 12.13 2.55
C ASN A 113 -8.26 13.13 2.85
N GLY A 114 -9.19 12.72 3.71
CA GLY A 114 -10.27 13.56 4.15
C GLY A 114 -10.11 14.04 5.58
N ILE A 115 -10.74 15.17 5.88
CA ILE A 115 -10.95 15.62 7.26
C ILE A 115 -12.44 15.76 7.56
N ALA A 116 -12.80 15.52 8.82
CA ALA A 116 -14.08 15.88 9.39
C ALA A 116 -13.88 16.65 10.69
N SER A 117 -14.66 17.70 10.89
CA SER A 117 -14.57 18.57 12.07
C SER A 117 -15.43 18.04 13.22
N LEU A 118 -14.81 17.71 14.34
CA LEU A 118 -15.51 17.44 15.60
C LEU A 118 -15.76 18.77 16.32
N MET A 119 -16.94 19.36 16.08
CA MET A 119 -17.39 20.62 16.72
C MET A 119 -17.97 20.32 18.11
N ALA A 120 -17.12 20.32 19.13
CA ALA A 120 -17.45 19.82 20.47
C ALA A 120 -18.49 20.66 21.23
N ASP A 121 -18.68 21.91 20.83
CA ASP A 121 -19.65 22.87 21.38
C ASP A 121 -21.06 22.74 20.77
N SER A 122 -21.24 21.87 19.78
CA SER A 122 -22.54 21.62 19.14
C SER A 122 -22.98 20.15 19.27
N PRO A 123 -24.01 19.88 20.11
CA PRO A 123 -24.58 18.53 20.23
C PRO A 123 -25.12 18.01 18.89
N LEU A 124 -25.68 18.91 18.07
CA LEU A 124 -26.19 18.56 16.73
C LEU A 124 -25.07 18.17 15.78
N ALA A 125 -23.96 18.94 15.75
CA ALA A 125 -22.80 18.60 14.93
C ALA A 125 -22.19 17.26 15.35
N THR A 126 -22.07 17.03 16.66
CA THR A 126 -21.56 15.77 17.20
C THR A 126 -22.43 14.58 16.80
N LEU A 127 -23.76 14.74 16.85
CA LEU A 127 -24.71 13.68 16.47
C LEU A 127 -24.67 13.40 14.96
N ALA A 128 -24.60 14.45 14.12
CA ALA A 128 -24.49 14.29 12.68
C ALA A 128 -23.16 13.63 12.27
N LEU A 129 -22.05 14.02 12.91
CA LEU A 129 -20.75 13.39 12.69
C LEU A 129 -20.76 11.90 13.03
N ARG A 130 -21.39 11.49 14.13
CA ARG A 130 -21.54 10.05 14.46
C ARG A 130 -22.29 9.28 13.37
N GLY A 131 -23.39 9.83 12.86
CA GLY A 131 -24.14 9.20 11.77
C GLY A 131 -23.29 9.07 10.49
N PHE A 132 -22.48 10.09 10.19
CA PHE A 132 -21.51 10.02 9.10
C PHE A 132 -20.44 8.95 9.33
N GLU A 133 -19.87 8.86 10.53
CA GLU A 133 -18.86 7.85 10.89
C GLU A 133 -19.40 6.42 10.75
N GLU A 134 -20.63 6.17 11.18
CA GLU A 134 -21.30 4.88 11.01
C GLU A 134 -21.48 4.54 9.52
N GLY A 135 -21.96 5.49 8.72
CA GLY A 135 -22.13 5.34 7.28
C GLY A 135 -20.79 5.08 6.56
N LEU A 136 -19.76 5.83 6.94
CA LEU A 136 -18.41 5.66 6.41
C LEU A 136 -17.83 4.28 6.76
N SER A 137 -17.96 3.87 8.02
CA SER A 137 -17.48 2.56 8.48
C SER A 137 -18.15 1.43 7.68
N ALA A 138 -19.47 1.51 7.47
CA ALA A 138 -20.18 0.56 6.63
C ALA A 138 -19.66 0.57 5.18
N ALA A 139 -19.49 1.75 4.57
CA ALA A 139 -19.02 1.87 3.19
C ALA A 139 -17.60 1.30 2.98
N VAL A 140 -16.69 1.54 3.92
CA VAL A 140 -15.31 1.02 3.87
C VAL A 140 -15.27 -0.50 4.07
N VAL A 141 -16.09 -1.05 4.97
CA VAL A 141 -16.14 -2.50 5.26
C VAL A 141 -16.64 -3.30 4.05
N TYR A 142 -17.64 -2.80 3.32
CA TYR A 142 -18.19 -3.50 2.14
C TYR A 142 -17.23 -3.51 0.94
N ASN A 143 -16.25 -2.60 0.87
CA ASN A 143 -15.33 -2.47 -0.26
C ASN A 143 -14.04 -3.29 -0.07
N GLY A 144 -14.17 -4.54 0.40
CA GLY A 144 -13.09 -5.40 0.89
C GLY A 144 -11.94 -5.71 -0.08
N GLN A 145 -12.04 -5.33 -1.36
CA GLN A 145 -10.97 -5.45 -2.35
C GLN A 145 -10.04 -4.21 -2.44
N ASN A 146 -10.49 -3.03 -1.98
CA ASN A 146 -9.76 -1.75 -2.07
C ASN A 146 -9.22 -1.26 -0.72
N LYS A 147 -8.87 -2.17 0.19
CA LYS A 147 -8.44 -1.83 1.56
C LYS A 147 -7.17 -1.00 1.68
N ARG A 148 -6.41 -0.79 0.60
CA ARG A 148 -4.96 -0.60 0.77
C ARG A 148 -4.46 0.82 0.67
N PHE A 149 -5.05 1.68 -0.15
CA PHE A 149 -4.56 3.06 -0.31
C PHE A 149 -5.66 4.02 -0.79
N GLY A 150 -6.94 3.75 -0.53
CA GLY A 150 -8.02 4.50 -1.17
C GLY A 150 -8.48 5.74 -0.41
N PHE A 151 -8.48 5.68 0.92
CA PHE A 151 -9.28 6.61 1.72
C PHE A 151 -8.82 6.68 3.17
N SER A 152 -8.54 7.87 3.68
CA SER A 152 -8.29 8.14 5.10
C SER A 152 -9.20 9.28 5.58
N MET A 153 -9.70 9.19 6.81
CA MET A 153 -10.47 10.27 7.43
C MET A 153 -9.87 10.63 8.78
N ARG A 154 -9.53 11.91 8.95
CA ARG A 154 -9.02 12.46 10.19
C ARG A 154 -10.09 13.31 10.86
N LEU A 155 -10.27 13.10 12.16
CA LEU A 155 -11.09 13.97 13.00
C LEU A 155 -10.25 15.13 13.53
N VAL A 156 -10.77 16.34 13.35
CA VAL A 156 -10.14 17.58 13.82
C VAL A 156 -11.02 18.17 14.92
N ASN A 157 -10.52 18.19 16.15
CA ASN A 157 -11.23 18.81 17.27
C ASN A 157 -11.30 20.31 17.10
N THR A 158 -12.50 20.87 17.14
CA THR A 158 -12.74 22.31 16.99
C THR A 158 -14.06 22.73 17.66
N THR A 159 -14.41 24.00 17.52
CA THR A 159 -15.73 24.55 17.80
C THR A 159 -16.43 24.91 16.49
N VAL A 160 -17.73 25.20 16.51
CA VAL A 160 -18.45 25.67 15.31
C VAL A 160 -17.77 26.92 14.74
N ASP A 161 -17.50 27.92 15.58
CA ASP A 161 -16.90 29.18 15.15
C ASP A 161 -15.41 29.03 14.75
N GLY A 162 -14.71 28.03 15.28
CA GLY A 162 -13.29 27.78 15.01
C GLY A 162 -13.02 26.81 13.87
N ALA A 163 -14.06 26.27 13.22
CA ALA A 163 -13.92 25.17 12.27
C ALA A 163 -13.15 25.56 10.99
N ALA A 164 -13.37 26.77 10.48
CA ALA A 164 -12.67 27.29 9.30
C ALA A 164 -11.17 27.49 9.57
N ASP A 165 -10.82 28.10 10.71
CA ASP A 165 -9.43 28.31 11.11
C ASP A 165 -8.69 26.98 11.35
N ALA A 166 -9.39 25.99 11.93
CA ALA A 166 -8.85 24.65 12.13
C ALA A 166 -8.57 23.95 10.79
N LEU A 167 -9.50 24.02 9.83
CA LEU A 167 -9.31 23.50 8.48
C LEU A 167 -8.12 24.17 7.77
N ALA A 168 -8.05 25.50 7.77
CA ALA A 168 -6.95 26.25 7.18
C ALA A 168 -5.60 25.93 7.85
N SER A 169 -5.61 25.60 9.13
CA SER A 169 -4.40 25.18 9.86
C SER A 169 -3.95 23.78 9.46
N GLU A 170 -4.87 22.84 9.26
CA GLU A 170 -4.55 21.48 8.79
C GLU A 170 -4.02 21.49 7.34
N LEU A 171 -4.58 22.31 6.46
CA LEU A 171 -4.10 22.47 5.06
C LEU A 171 -2.63 22.95 4.96
N LYS A 172 -2.11 23.65 5.97
CA LYS A 172 -0.71 24.11 6.00
C LYS A 172 0.30 23.02 6.35
N VAL A 173 -0.15 21.97 7.04
CA VAL A 173 0.74 20.94 7.60
C VAL A 173 0.48 19.54 7.04
N ARG A 174 -0.60 19.36 6.29
CA ARG A 174 -1.00 18.08 5.69
C ARG A 174 -1.56 18.26 4.29
N LEU A 175 -1.42 17.22 3.49
CA LEU A 175 -2.20 17.06 2.27
C LEU A 175 -3.63 16.65 2.66
N VAL A 176 -4.60 17.49 2.33
CA VAL A 176 -6.02 17.21 2.51
C VAL A 176 -6.67 17.31 1.14
N ASP A 177 -7.29 16.23 0.70
CA ASP A 177 -7.95 16.15 -0.60
C ASP A 177 -9.41 16.61 -0.51
N PHE A 178 -10.07 16.35 0.62
CA PHE A 178 -11.45 16.78 0.82
C PHE A 178 -11.86 17.00 2.29
N VAL A 179 -12.95 17.74 2.46
CA VAL A 179 -13.70 17.86 3.70
C VAL A 179 -15.02 17.11 3.54
N GLY A 180 -15.33 16.26 4.51
CA GLY A 180 -16.60 15.55 4.59
C GLY A 180 -17.34 15.81 5.90
N ALA A 181 -18.52 15.20 6.03
CA ALA A 181 -19.38 15.31 7.21
C ALA A 181 -19.86 16.76 7.45
N VAL A 182 -19.84 17.19 8.71
CA VAL A 182 -20.42 18.46 9.13
C VAL A 182 -19.53 19.63 8.73
N VAL A 183 -20.12 20.61 8.05
CA VAL A 183 -19.44 21.84 7.63
C VAL A 183 -20.19 23.10 8.08
N THR A 184 -19.45 24.17 8.31
CA THR A 184 -20.01 25.52 8.50
C THR A 184 -19.95 26.30 7.20
N GLU A 185 -20.61 27.47 7.15
CA GLU A 185 -20.55 28.31 5.94
C GLU A 185 -19.14 28.88 5.74
N GLU A 186 -18.49 29.27 6.83
CA GLU A 186 -17.13 29.82 6.85
C GLU A 186 -16.10 28.81 6.36
N MET A 187 -16.33 27.51 6.60
CA MET A 187 -15.46 26.47 6.05
C MET A 187 -15.49 26.44 4.53
N LEU A 188 -16.64 26.70 3.90
CA LEU A 188 -16.77 26.67 2.44
C LEU A 188 -16.01 27.79 1.73
N ASP A 189 -15.65 28.85 2.44
CA ASP A 189 -14.84 29.94 1.93
C ASP A 189 -13.33 29.59 1.93
N VAL A 190 -12.94 28.44 2.50
CA VAL A 190 -11.56 27.95 2.46
C VAL A 190 -11.26 27.36 1.08
N GLU A 191 -10.30 27.96 0.38
CA GLU A 191 -9.84 27.52 -0.94
C GLU A 191 -8.93 26.28 -0.87
N ASP A 192 -8.59 25.72 -2.04
CA ASP A 192 -7.68 24.57 -2.20
C ASP A 192 -8.12 23.25 -1.53
N VAL A 193 -9.41 23.09 -1.25
CA VAL A 193 -9.98 21.83 -0.74
C VAL A 193 -11.35 21.55 -1.35
N ALA A 194 -11.64 20.27 -1.62
CA ALA A 194 -12.95 19.85 -2.12
C ALA A 194 -13.92 19.57 -0.95
N PHE A 195 -15.19 19.95 -1.09
CA PHE A 195 -16.24 19.57 -0.15
C PHE A 195 -17.09 18.45 -0.78
N ILE A 196 -17.09 17.27 -0.17
CA ILE A 196 -17.84 16.11 -0.67
C ILE A 196 -19.00 15.82 0.28
N ASP A 197 -20.21 15.91 -0.25
CA ASP A 197 -21.47 15.70 0.49
C ASP A 197 -21.52 16.45 1.85
N PRO A 198 -21.34 17.79 1.86
CA PRO A 198 -21.32 18.56 3.09
C PRO A 198 -22.66 18.52 3.82
N ILE A 199 -22.61 18.20 5.11
CA ILE A 199 -23.77 18.24 6.02
C ILE A 199 -23.81 19.60 6.72
N TYR A 200 -24.77 20.43 6.31
CA TYR A 200 -24.94 21.78 6.87
C TYR A 200 -25.65 21.75 8.22
N LEU A 201 -25.12 22.49 9.20
CA LEU A 201 -25.79 22.69 10.50
C LEU A 201 -27.05 23.55 10.41
N ARG A 202 -27.16 24.36 9.36
CA ARG A 202 -28.31 25.23 9.12
C ARG A 202 -28.92 24.89 7.75
N PRO A 203 -30.26 24.87 7.63
CA PRO A 203 -30.90 24.71 6.34
C PRO A 203 -30.48 25.85 5.41
N ARG A 204 -29.90 25.50 4.26
CA ARG A 204 -29.71 26.46 3.18
C ARG A 204 -31.03 26.60 2.44
N ILE A 205 -31.81 27.60 2.84
CA ILE A 205 -32.98 28.01 2.07
C ILE A 205 -32.44 28.71 0.82
N SER A 206 -32.61 28.10 -0.34
CA SER A 206 -32.34 28.74 -1.63
C SER A 206 -33.13 30.04 -1.70
N ARG A 207 -32.44 31.17 -1.89
CA ARG A 207 -33.08 32.46 -2.11
C ARG A 207 -33.52 32.61 -3.55
#